data_AF-A0A522CEK6-F1
#
_entry.id   AF-A0A522CEK6-F1
#
_cell.length_a   1.000
_cell.length_b   1.000
_cell.length_c   1.000
_cell.angle_alpha   90.00
_cell.angle_beta   90.00
_cell.angle_gamma   90.00
#
_symmetry.space_group_name_H-M   'P 1'
#
loop_
_entity.id
_entity.type
_entity.pdbx_description
1 polymer ?
#
loop_
_entity_poly.entity_id
_entity_poly.type
_entity_poly.pdbx_seq_one_letter_code
_entity_poly.pdbx_strand_id
1 'polypeptide(L)'
;MPAYTIVTTSAAQDAEAAEVNTLVDDFANESEAIGYARRMADEMLGLAAQLTLDFDYSNVSVHDGDLLDEDLDPTHPSFIGMWVLDDESVAFVGADDFRDGASGELALQ
;
A
#
# COMPACT_ATOMS: atom_id res chain seq x y z
N MET A 1 10.92 -19.92 -0.09
CA MET A 1 9.81 -18.99 -0.36
C MET A 1 10.46 -17.62 -0.45
N PRO A 2 10.18 -16.82 -1.48
CA PRO A 2 10.64 -15.43 -1.51
C PRO A 2 10.00 -14.62 -0.38
N ALA A 3 10.81 -13.75 0.24
CA ALA A 3 10.33 -12.77 1.20
C ALA A 3 9.70 -11.59 0.45
N TYR A 4 8.61 -11.06 1.01
CA TYR A 4 8.01 -9.81 0.56
C TYR A 4 7.78 -8.90 1.75
N THR A 5 7.88 -7.60 1.50
CA THR A 5 7.60 -6.56 2.47
C THR A 5 6.28 -5.88 2.14
N ILE A 6 5.38 -5.82 3.12
CA ILE A 6 4.08 -5.17 3.03
C ILE A 6 4.12 -3.93 3.92
N VAL A 7 3.79 -2.78 3.34
CA VAL A 7 3.76 -1.52 4.06
C VAL A 7 2.33 -0.99 4.06
N THR A 8 1.81 -0.78 5.25
CA THR A 8 0.50 -0.17 5.46
C THR A 8 0.72 1.28 5.86
N THR A 9 0.23 2.21 5.04
CA THR A 9 0.23 3.64 5.35
C THR A 9 -1.20 4.10 5.55
N SER A 10 -1.52 4.72 6.68
CA SER A 10 -2.86 5.25 6.97
C SER A 10 -2.77 6.66 7.53
N ALA A 11 -3.53 7.59 6.97
CA ALA A 11 -3.71 8.93 7.48
C ALA A 11 -5.20 9.15 7.77
N ALA A 12 -5.59 9.07 9.03
CA ALA A 12 -6.93 9.40 9.47
C ALA A 12 -7.12 10.93 9.57
N GLN A 13 -8.34 11.39 9.33
CA GLN A 13 -8.71 12.79 9.55
C GLN A 13 -8.45 13.17 11.02
N ASP A 14 -7.90 14.37 11.25
CA ASP A 14 -7.41 14.85 12.56
C ASP A 14 -6.17 14.14 13.12
N ALA A 15 -5.54 13.21 12.40
CA ALA A 15 -4.24 12.65 12.81
C ALA A 15 -3.10 13.65 12.51
N GLU A 16 -2.21 13.85 13.49
CA GLU A 16 -1.05 14.75 13.35
C GLU A 16 0.02 14.21 12.37
N ALA A 17 0.01 12.91 12.11
CA ALA A 17 0.92 12.23 11.19
C ALA A 17 0.29 10.94 10.63
N ALA A 18 0.77 10.52 9.47
CA ALA A 18 0.43 9.20 8.91
C ALA A 18 1.08 8.08 9.75
N GLU A 19 0.31 7.02 9.98
CA GLU A 19 0.79 5.80 10.61
C GLU A 19 1.33 4.87 9.52
N VAL A 20 2.60 4.46 9.65
CA VAL A 20 3.26 3.52 8.76
C VAL A 20 3.60 2.26 9.53
N ASN A 21 3.14 1.11 9.04
CA ASN A 21 3.43 -0.20 9.61
C ASN A 21 4.02 -1.11 8.54
N THR A 22 5.12 -1.78 8.88
CA THR A 22 5.84 -2.66 7.96
C THR A 22 5.77 -4.11 8.46
N LEU A 23 5.45 -5.03 7.56
CA LEU A 23 5.43 -6.46 7.79
C LEU A 23 6.30 -7.15 6.74
N VAL A 24 7.17 -8.06 7.17
CA VAL A 24 7.91 -8.95 6.25
C VAL A 24 7.44 -10.37 6.48
N ASP A 25 7.14 -11.09 5.41
CA ASP A 25 6.76 -12.50 5.46
C ASP A 25 7.19 -13.25 4.19
N ASP A 26 7.24 -14.57 4.29
CA ASP A 26 7.56 -15.49 3.20
C ASP A 26 6.28 -15.90 2.45
N PHE A 27 6.24 -15.67 1.14
CA PHE A 27 5.12 -16.09 0.28
C PHE A 27 5.59 -17.08 -0.79
N ALA A 28 4.67 -17.85 -1.37
CA ALA A 28 5.00 -18.77 -2.47
C ALA A 28 5.37 -18.00 -3.74
N ASN A 29 4.74 -16.84 -3.99
CA ASN A 29 5.00 -15.95 -5.12
C ASN A 29 4.33 -14.57 -4.93
N GLU A 30 4.60 -13.66 -5.86
CA GLU A 30 4.06 -12.30 -5.92
C GLU A 30 2.52 -12.26 -5.89
N SER A 31 1.84 -13.14 -6.63
CA SER A 31 0.37 -13.15 -6.66
C SER A 31 -0.23 -13.48 -5.30
N GLU A 32 0.43 -14.33 -4.50
CA GLU A 32 0.03 -14.61 -3.13
C GLU A 32 0.23 -13.40 -2.21
N ALA A 33 1.38 -12.72 -2.31
CA ALA A 33 1.66 -11.50 -1.54
C ALA A 33 0.65 -10.38 -1.86
N ILE A 34 0.35 -10.16 -3.15
CA ILE A 34 -0.68 -9.19 -3.60
C ILE A 34 -2.06 -9.58 -3.06
N GLY A 35 -2.42 -10.86 -3.10
CA GLY A 35 -3.69 -11.36 -2.59
C GLY A 35 -3.81 -11.25 -1.06
N TYR A 36 -2.70 -11.40 -0.34
CA TYR A 36 -2.64 -11.13 1.09
C TYR A 36 -2.83 -9.65 1.39
N ALA A 37 -2.11 -8.77 0.69
CA ALA A 37 -2.22 -7.32 0.85
C ALA A 37 -3.65 -6.82 0.55
N ARG A 38 -4.33 -7.41 -0.43
CA ARG A 38 -5.75 -7.12 -0.71
C ARG A 38 -6.64 -7.39 0.50
N ARG A 39 -6.51 -8.57 1.11
CA ARG A 39 -7.32 -8.94 2.28
C ARG A 39 -7.06 -8.00 3.44
N MET A 40 -5.81 -7.60 3.65
CA MET A 40 -5.44 -6.61 4.66
C MET A 40 -6.09 -5.26 4.37
N ALA A 41 -6.08 -4.79 3.12
CA ALA A 41 -6.75 -3.55 2.73
C ALA A 41 -8.28 -3.62 2.93
N ASP A 42 -8.91 -4.73 2.53
CA ASP A 42 -10.36 -4.95 2.75
C ASP A 42 -10.69 -4.97 4.27
N GLU A 43 -9.85 -5.59 5.09
CA GLU A 43 -10.00 -5.61 6.55
C GLU A 43 -9.85 -4.22 7.17
N MET A 44 -8.86 -3.44 6.72
CA MET A 44 -8.67 -2.05 7.15
C MET A 44 -9.86 -1.16 6.79
N LEU A 45 -10.39 -1.27 5.57
CA LEU A 45 -11.59 -0.55 5.15
C LEU A 45 -12.78 -0.91 6.04
N GLY A 46 -12.96 -2.22 6.31
CA GLY A 46 -14.01 -2.69 7.22
C GLY A 46 -13.85 -2.19 8.67
N LEU A 47 -12.62 -2.05 9.16
CA LEU A 47 -12.33 -1.50 10.48
C LEU A 47 -12.60 0.00 10.53
N ALA A 48 -12.22 0.75 9.49
CA ALA A 48 -12.48 2.18 9.40
C ALA A 48 -13.97 2.49 9.45
N ALA A 49 -14.77 1.76 8.66
CA ALA A 49 -16.23 1.87 8.69
C ALA A 49 -16.83 1.57 10.08
N GLN A 50 -16.30 0.57 10.79
CA GLN A 50 -16.77 0.21 12.14
C GLN A 50 -16.41 1.26 13.19
N LEU A 51 -15.22 1.86 13.06
CA LEU A 51 -14.70 2.85 13.99
C LEU A 51 -15.17 4.27 13.64
N THR A 52 -15.86 4.45 12.51
CA THR A 52 -16.22 5.78 11.96
C THR A 52 -14.97 6.64 11.80
N LEU A 53 -13.91 6.03 11.26
CA LEU A 53 -12.68 6.72 10.89
C LEU A 53 -12.80 7.15 9.44
N ASP A 54 -12.71 8.45 9.20
CA ASP A 54 -12.56 9.01 7.87
C ASP A 54 -11.05 9.02 7.55
N PHE A 55 -10.65 8.37 6.45
CA PHE A 55 -9.26 8.40 5.99
C PHE A 55 -9.08 9.52 4.97
N ASP A 56 -8.08 10.37 5.16
CA ASP A 56 -7.66 11.32 4.12
C ASP A 56 -6.90 10.59 3.01
N TYR A 57 -6.09 9.59 3.38
CA TYR A 57 -5.40 8.71 2.45
C TYR A 57 -4.90 7.46 3.17
N SER A 58 -5.19 6.28 2.62
CA SER A 58 -4.70 5.00 3.13
C SER A 58 -4.32 4.06 2.00
N ASN A 59 -3.24 3.31 2.17
CA ASN A 59 -2.80 2.30 1.21
C ASN A 59 -2.10 1.11 1.89
N VAL A 60 -2.05 0.00 1.16
CA VAL A 60 -1.24 -1.18 1.48
C VAL A 60 -0.35 -1.49 0.29
N SER A 61 0.94 -1.19 0.36
CA SER A 61 1.93 -1.47 -0.68
C SER A 61 2.62 -2.82 -0.50
N VAL A 62 3.11 -3.36 -1.62
CA VAL A 62 3.86 -4.61 -1.68
C VAL A 62 5.20 -4.36 -2.35
N HIS A 63 6.25 -4.88 -1.73
CA HIS A 63 7.63 -4.76 -2.16
C HIS A 63 8.30 -6.14 -2.21
N ASP A 64 9.13 -6.36 -3.22
CA ASP A 64 9.94 -7.58 -3.35
C ASP A 64 11.12 -7.56 -2.39
N GLY A 65 11.30 -8.65 -1.64
CA GLY A 65 12.39 -8.84 -0.69
C GLY A 65 12.06 -8.51 0.77
N ASP A 66 13.04 -8.79 1.64
CA ASP A 66 13.04 -8.42 3.06
C ASP A 66 13.67 -7.03 3.20
N LEU A 67 12.83 -6.04 3.47
CA LEU A 67 13.18 -4.61 3.50
C LEU A 67 12.71 -3.95 4.80
N LEU A 68 12.65 -4.70 5.90
CA LEU A 68 12.08 -4.25 7.18
C LEU A 68 12.75 -2.98 7.73
N ASP A 69 14.05 -2.83 7.47
CA ASP A 69 14.88 -1.71 7.94
C ASP A 69 15.00 -0.56 6.94
N GLU A 70 14.29 -0.63 5.80
CA GLU A 70 14.35 0.38 4.74
C GLU A 70 13.18 1.37 4.82
N ASP A 71 13.43 2.60 4.36
CA ASP A 71 12.38 3.60 4.18
C ASP A 71 11.71 3.35 2.84
N LEU A 72 10.49 2.81 2.90
CA LEU A 72 9.79 2.28 1.74
C LEU A 72 8.73 3.26 1.26
N ASP A 73 8.90 3.69 0.02
CA ASP A 73 7.92 4.47 -0.71
C ASP A 73 7.68 3.88 -2.11
N PRO A 74 6.63 4.34 -2.82
CA PRO A 74 6.27 3.80 -4.14
C PRO A 74 7.32 4.05 -5.26
N THR A 75 8.30 4.92 -5.02
CA THR A 75 9.44 5.14 -5.93
C THR A 75 10.56 4.12 -5.72
N HIS A 76 10.51 3.35 -4.63
CA HIS A 76 11.50 2.32 -4.34
C HIS A 76 11.53 1.25 -5.47
N PRO A 77 12.72 0.78 -5.92
CA PRO A 77 12.83 -0.16 -7.03
C PRO A 77 12.13 -1.50 -6.81
N SER A 78 11.97 -1.92 -5.56
CA SER A 78 11.27 -3.15 -5.18
C SER A 78 9.74 -3.03 -5.21
N PHE A 79 9.19 -1.82 -5.41
CA PHE A 79 7.76 -1.60 -5.44
C PHE A 79 7.09 -2.42 -6.56
N ILE A 80 6.12 -3.24 -6.18
CA ILE A 80 5.34 -4.10 -7.06
C ILE A 80 3.98 -3.46 -7.37
N GLY A 81 3.35 -2.88 -6.34
CA GLY A 81 2.05 -2.24 -6.45
C GLY A 81 1.46 -1.94 -5.08
N MET A 82 0.33 -1.24 -5.05
CA MET A 82 -0.39 -0.95 -3.83
C MET A 82 -1.90 -1.07 -4.01
N TRP A 83 -2.57 -1.39 -2.91
CA TRP A 83 -4.00 -1.23 -2.77
C TRP A 83 -4.27 0.14 -2.17
N VAL A 84 -4.91 1.03 -2.92
CA VAL A 84 -5.36 2.34 -2.44
C VAL A 84 -6.77 2.17 -1.88
N LEU A 85 -6.97 2.64 -0.65
CA LEU A 85 -8.25 2.62 0.03
C LEU A 85 -8.91 3.99 -0.14
N ASP A 86 -10.19 3.94 -0.52
CA ASP A 86 -11.12 5.07 -0.54
C ASP A 86 -12.35 4.70 0.33
N ASP A 87 -13.25 5.64 0.59
CA ASP A 87 -14.37 5.46 1.55
C ASP A 87 -15.24 4.23 1.27
N GLU A 88 -15.37 3.85 0.00
CA GLU A 88 -16.28 2.78 -0.43
C GLU A 88 -15.58 1.59 -1.09
N SER A 89 -14.27 1.67 -1.37
CA SER A 89 -13.61 0.66 -2.19
C SER A 89 -12.09 0.58 -2.01
N VAL A 90 -11.54 -0.52 -2.52
CA VAL A 90 -10.09 -0.72 -2.63
C VAL A 90 -9.72 -0.92 -4.10
N ALA A 91 -8.75 -0.15 -4.59
CA ALA A 91 -8.27 -0.21 -5.97
C ALA A 91 -6.78 -0.60 -6.02
N PHE A 92 -6.41 -1.51 -6.93
CA PHE A 92 -5.01 -1.87 -7.14
C PHE A 92 -4.35 -0.94 -8.14
N VAL A 93 -3.18 -0.42 -7.78
CA VAL A 93 -2.29 0.36 -8.65
C VAL A 93 -0.97 -0.39 -8.76
N GLY A 94 -0.67 -0.89 -9.96
CA GLY A 94 0.60 -1.57 -10.23
C GLY A 94 1.77 -0.59 -10.31
N ALA A 95 2.99 -1.09 -10.14
CA ALA A 95 4.18 -0.26 -10.21
C ALA A 95 4.37 0.45 -11.55
N ASP A 96 4.04 -0.21 -12.66
CA ASP A 96 4.11 0.40 -13.99
C ASP A 96 3.08 1.52 -14.16
N ASP A 97 1.83 1.29 -13.73
CA ASP A 97 0.76 2.30 -13.75
C ASP A 97 1.11 3.53 -12.88
N PHE A 98 1.68 3.28 -11.70
CA PHE A 98 2.11 4.35 -10.79
C PHE A 98 3.20 5.22 -11.43
N ARG A 99 4.21 4.60 -12.05
CA ARG A 99 5.32 5.31 -12.70
C ARG A 99 4.88 6.07 -13.95
N ASP A 100 3.95 5.51 -14.73
CA ASP A 100 3.39 6.18 -15.91
C ASP A 100 2.54 7.39 -15.50
N GLY A 101 1.69 7.24 -14.48
CA GLY A 101 0.89 8.32 -13.90
C GLY A 101 1.74 9.47 -13.33
N ALA A 102 2.80 9.15 -12.58
CA ALA A 102 3.75 10.14 -12.07
C ALA A 102 4.48 10.89 -13.20
N SER A 103 4.78 10.20 -14.31
CA SER A 103 5.43 10.80 -15.48
C SER A 103 4.48 11.68 -16.29
N GLY A 104 3.18 11.36 -16.32
CA GLY A 104 2.14 12.13 -16.99
C GLY A 104 1.83 13.47 -16.31
N GLU A 105 1.88 13.52 -14.97
CA GLU A 105 1.61 14.74 -14.21
C GLU A 105 2.76 15.77 -14.30
N LEU A 106 4.00 15.31 -14.52
CA LEU A 106 5.18 16.15 -14.75
C LEU A 106 5.29 16.69 -16.19
N ALA A 107 4.52 16.15 -17.15
CA ALA A 107 4.54 16.59 -18.55
C ALA A 107 3.58 17.77 -18.83
N LEU A 108 2.77 18.18 -17.84
CA LEU A 108 1.79 19.26 -17.94
C LEU A 108 2.17 20.54 -17.16
N GLN A 109 3.38 20.61 -16.60
CA GLN A 109 3.97 21.82 -16.00
C GLN A 109 5.03 22.45 -16.91
#